data_AF-A0A0K9PAH0-F1
#
_entry.id   AF-A0A0K9PAH0-F1
#
_cell.length_a   1.000
_cell.length_b   1.000
_cell.length_c   1.000
_cell.angle_alpha   90.00
_cell.angle_beta   90.00
_cell.angle_gamma   90.00
#
_symmetry.space_group_name_H-M   'P 1'
#
loop_
_entity.id
_entity.type
_entity.pdbx_description
1 polymer ?
#
loop_
_entity_poly.entity_id
_entity_poly.type
_entity_poly.pdbx_seq_one_letter_code
_entity_poly.pdbx_strand_id
1 'polypeptide(L)'
;AVIEAFIRLHEKGLIYQGSYMVNWSPKLQTAVSDLEVEYIEESGYLYHIKYRIAGGSSTDYLTIATTRPETLFGDTAIAVNPYDDRYSKYIGRQVIVPQTFGRHIPIISDKHVDKDFGTGVLKISPGHDHNDYLLARKLGLPILNVMNKDGTLNDVAGLYSGMDRFEARKKLWAELMETGLAVKMEPHTLRVPRSQRGGEVIEPLVSKQWFVTMEPLAEKALEAVDNGGLTILPERFEKVCPKHKNSSFRYLNAFFVASDFF
;
A
#
# COMPACT_ATOMS: atom_id res chain seq x y z
N ALA A 1 -19.86 28.51 6.75
CA ALA A 1 -19.74 27.31 7.61
C ALA A 1 -18.53 26.45 7.24
N VAL A 2 -18.50 25.74 6.10
CA VAL A 2 -17.39 24.82 5.76
C VAL A 2 -16.05 25.53 5.54
N ILE A 3 -16.03 26.58 4.70
CA ILE A 3 -14.82 27.38 4.44
C ILE A 3 -14.25 27.97 5.73
N GLU A 4 -15.13 28.51 6.58
CA GLU A 4 -14.74 29.09 7.87
C GLU A 4 -14.15 28.03 8.82
N ALA A 5 -14.74 26.84 8.88
CA ALA A 5 -14.19 25.74 9.67
C ALA A 5 -12.82 25.31 9.16
N PHE A 6 -12.64 25.22 7.84
CA PHE A 6 -11.35 24.93 7.22
C PHE A 6 -10.30 25.99 7.59
N ILE A 7 -10.60 27.28 7.37
CA ILE A 7 -9.67 28.38 7.69
C ILE A 7 -9.29 28.33 9.17
N ARG A 8 -10.26 28.19 10.09
CA ARG A 8 -9.98 28.15 11.53
C ARG A 8 -9.12 26.96 11.94
N LEU A 9 -9.32 25.79 11.35
CA LEU A 9 -8.51 24.60 11.65
C LEU A 9 -7.11 24.71 11.04
N HIS A 10 -7.00 25.30 9.85
CA HIS A 10 -5.72 25.58 9.20
C HIS A 10 -4.90 26.62 9.98
N GLU A 11 -5.51 27.73 10.41
CA GLU A 11 -4.86 28.74 11.27
C GLU A 11 -4.38 28.16 12.60
N LYS A 12 -5.06 27.13 13.12
CA LYS A 12 -4.66 26.38 14.32
C LYS A 12 -3.58 25.32 14.06
N GLY A 13 -3.09 25.18 12.82
CA GLY A 13 -2.11 24.17 12.43
C GLY A 13 -2.64 22.73 12.46
N LEU A 14 -3.97 22.56 12.52
CA LEU A 14 -4.61 21.24 12.54
C LEU A 14 -4.91 20.71 11.14
N ILE A 15 -4.93 21.57 10.11
CA ILE A 15 -5.01 21.17 8.71
C ILE A 15 -3.65 21.36 8.07
N TYR A 16 -3.18 20.32 7.37
CA TYR A 16 -1.94 20.37 6.62
C TYR A 16 -2.06 19.62 5.30
N GLN A 17 -1.17 19.92 4.38
CA GLN A 17 -1.08 19.24 3.09
C GLN A 17 0.09 18.26 3.12
N GLY A 18 -0.16 17.01 2.75
CA GLY A 18 0.85 15.97 2.71
C GLY A 18 0.67 15.06 1.50
N SER A 19 1.74 14.37 1.11
CA SER A 19 1.62 13.21 0.21
C SER A 19 1.53 11.97 1.09
N TYR A 20 0.38 11.31 1.07
CA TYR A 20 0.14 10.10 1.84
C TYR A 20 -0.43 9.02 0.93
N MET A 21 -0.27 7.76 1.34
CA MET A 21 -0.94 6.65 0.67
C MET A 21 -2.41 6.66 1.07
N VAL A 22 -3.29 6.71 0.07
CA VAL A 22 -4.73 6.72 0.26
C VAL A 22 -5.35 5.52 -0.41
N ASN A 23 -6.50 5.10 0.10
CA ASN A 23 -7.40 4.20 -0.61
C ASN A 23 -8.02 4.95 -1.79
N TRP A 24 -7.67 4.59 -3.00
CA TRP A 24 -8.16 5.24 -4.22
C TRP A 24 -9.17 4.36 -4.92
N SER A 25 -10.30 4.94 -5.34
CA SER A 25 -11.25 4.32 -6.24
C SER A 25 -10.89 4.67 -7.69
N PRO A 26 -10.44 3.69 -8.51
CA PRO A 26 -10.14 3.95 -9.91
C PRO A 26 -11.39 4.26 -10.74
N LYS A 27 -12.56 3.78 -10.31
CA LYS A 27 -13.82 4.02 -11.03
C LYS A 27 -14.40 5.41 -10.72
N LEU A 28 -14.38 5.82 -9.45
CA LEU A 28 -14.92 7.11 -9.01
C LEU A 28 -13.88 8.24 -9.11
N GLN A 29 -12.62 7.93 -9.41
CA GLN A 29 -11.52 8.90 -9.51
C GLN A 29 -11.36 9.74 -8.24
N THR A 30 -11.53 9.12 -7.08
CA THR A 30 -11.45 9.80 -5.79
C THR A 30 -10.85 8.91 -4.70
N ALA A 31 -10.33 9.55 -3.66
CA ALA A 31 -9.93 8.84 -2.46
C ALA A 31 -11.17 8.47 -1.63
N VAL A 32 -11.14 7.31 -1.00
CA VAL A 32 -12.18 6.82 -0.10
C VAL A 32 -11.60 6.65 1.30
N SER A 33 -12.43 6.83 2.33
CA SER A 33 -11.99 6.61 3.71
C SER A 33 -11.87 5.12 4.02
N ASP A 34 -11.09 4.76 5.04
CA ASP A 34 -10.98 3.37 5.51
C ASP A 34 -12.34 2.75 5.89
N LEU A 35 -13.29 3.59 6.34
CA LEU A 35 -14.66 3.16 6.69
C LEU A 35 -15.52 2.84 5.46
N GLU A 36 -15.11 3.29 4.27
CA GLU A 36 -15.79 3.05 2.99
C GLU A 36 -15.17 1.89 2.20
N VAL A 37 -14.20 1.18 2.79
CA VAL A 37 -13.55 -0.01 2.22
C VAL A 37 -14.10 -1.27 2.87
N GLU A 38 -14.66 -2.16 2.05
CA GLU A 38 -15.10 -3.49 2.45
C GLU A 38 -14.11 -4.53 1.95
N TYR A 39 -13.80 -5.53 2.78
CA TYR A 39 -12.88 -6.61 2.40
C TYR A 39 -13.65 -7.87 2.05
N ILE A 40 -13.48 -8.34 0.81
CA ILE A 40 -14.13 -9.54 0.30
C ILE A 40 -13.08 -10.64 0.09
N GLU A 41 -13.39 -11.86 0.54
CA GLU A 41 -12.57 -13.03 0.25
C GLU A 41 -12.83 -13.51 -1.18
N GLU A 42 -11.77 -13.64 -1.97
CA GLU A 42 -11.85 -14.05 -3.36
C GLU A 42 -10.77 -15.10 -3.67
N SER A 43 -11.09 -16.05 -4.54
CA SER A 43 -10.10 -16.98 -5.08
C SER A 43 -9.15 -16.24 -6.01
N GLY A 44 -7.86 -16.32 -5.74
CA GLY A 44 -6.81 -15.78 -6.60
C GLY A 44 -5.58 -16.68 -6.61
N TYR A 45 -4.42 -16.07 -6.85
CA TYR A 45 -3.16 -16.79 -6.98
C TYR A 45 -2.03 -16.09 -6.24
N LEU A 46 -1.11 -16.90 -5.71
CA LEU A 46 0.20 -16.46 -5.24
C LEU A 46 1.23 -16.79 -6.32
N TYR A 47 1.87 -15.75 -6.85
CA TYR A 47 2.83 -15.82 -7.94
C TYR A 47 4.25 -15.87 -7.39
N HIS A 48 5.03 -16.84 -7.85
CA HIS A 48 6.44 -16.99 -7.48
C HIS A 48 7.34 -16.55 -8.63
N ILE A 49 8.11 -15.48 -8.43
CA ILE A 49 8.89 -14.79 -9.49
C ILE A 49 10.36 -14.70 -9.11
N LYS A 50 11.26 -15.02 -10.03
CA LYS A 50 12.71 -14.92 -9.84
C LYS A 50 13.21 -13.50 -10.09
N TYR A 51 13.99 -12.98 -9.16
CA TYR A 51 14.75 -11.74 -9.26
C TYR A 51 16.23 -12.12 -9.26
N ARG A 52 16.90 -11.93 -10.40
CA ARG A 52 18.32 -12.30 -10.55
C ARG A 52 19.20 -11.40 -9.69
N ILE A 53 20.23 -11.96 -9.08
CA ILE A 53 21.21 -11.17 -8.31
C ILE A 53 22.08 -10.39 -9.30
N ALA A 54 22.19 -9.07 -9.11
CA ALA A 54 23.04 -8.21 -9.93
C ALA A 54 24.52 -8.62 -9.78
N GLY A 55 25.21 -8.77 -10.92
CA GLY A 55 26.60 -9.24 -10.97
C GLY A 55 26.81 -10.70 -10.54
N GLY A 56 25.73 -11.46 -10.30
CA GLY A 56 25.79 -12.89 -10.03
C GLY A 56 25.76 -13.74 -11.31
N SER A 57 25.86 -15.05 -11.14
CA SER A 57 25.62 -16.02 -12.20
C SER A 57 24.14 -16.01 -12.63
N SER A 58 23.83 -16.57 -13.80
CA SER A 58 22.44 -16.68 -14.27
C SER A 58 21.55 -17.56 -13.37
N THR A 59 22.16 -18.38 -12.51
CA THR A 59 21.49 -19.23 -11.53
C THR A 59 21.33 -18.56 -10.16
N ASP A 60 21.95 -17.40 -9.93
CA ASP A 60 21.80 -16.65 -8.68
C ASP A 60 20.55 -15.79 -8.75
N TYR A 61 19.51 -16.18 -8.01
CA TYR A 61 18.27 -15.43 -7.91
C TYR A 61 17.62 -15.58 -6.54
N LEU A 62 16.77 -14.61 -6.20
CA LEU A 62 15.78 -14.73 -5.15
C LEU A 62 14.42 -15.00 -5.77
N THR A 63 13.63 -15.88 -5.17
CA THR A 63 12.24 -16.06 -5.58
C THR A 63 11.37 -15.25 -4.62
N ILE A 64 10.58 -14.31 -5.14
CA ILE A 64 9.58 -13.58 -4.36
C ILE A 64 8.22 -14.25 -4.51
N ALA A 65 7.37 -14.12 -3.49
CA ALA A 65 5.96 -14.51 -3.55
C ALA A 65 5.07 -13.27 -3.48
N THR A 66 4.15 -13.10 -4.43
CA THR A 66 3.26 -11.92 -4.50
C THR A 66 1.89 -12.28 -5.07
N THR A 67 0.85 -11.61 -4.62
CA THR A 67 -0.51 -11.69 -5.19
C THR A 67 -0.74 -10.64 -6.28
N ARG A 68 0.18 -9.68 -6.42
CA ARG A 68 0.10 -8.50 -7.31
C ARG A 68 1.37 -8.36 -8.15
N PRO A 69 1.63 -9.25 -9.11
CA PRO A 69 2.87 -9.22 -9.88
C PRO A 69 2.99 -7.94 -10.75
N GLU A 70 1.88 -7.34 -11.18
CA GLU A 70 1.87 -6.08 -11.93
C GLU A 70 2.47 -4.89 -11.18
N THR A 71 2.56 -4.97 -9.84
CA THR A 71 3.19 -3.92 -9.03
C THR A 71 4.72 -4.00 -9.01
N LEU A 72 5.34 -5.04 -9.61
CA LEU A 72 6.79 -5.23 -9.59
C LEU A 72 7.57 -4.08 -10.23
N PHE A 73 6.96 -3.38 -11.19
CA PHE A 73 7.56 -2.22 -11.83
C PHE A 73 7.82 -1.08 -10.83
N GLY A 74 7.10 -1.08 -9.70
CA GLY A 74 7.22 -0.11 -8.61
C GLY A 74 8.08 -0.59 -7.46
N ASP A 75 8.70 -1.77 -7.56
CA ASP A 75 9.57 -2.29 -6.50
C ASP A 75 10.76 -1.37 -6.29
N THR A 76 11.14 -1.11 -5.05
CA THR A 76 12.30 -0.25 -4.74
C THR A 76 13.32 -0.92 -3.83
N ALA A 77 12.95 -2.06 -3.24
CA ALA A 77 13.84 -2.95 -2.53
C ALA A 77 13.25 -4.37 -2.51
N ILE A 78 14.10 -5.34 -2.19
CA ILE A 78 13.69 -6.66 -1.73
C ILE A 78 14.04 -6.76 -0.25
N ALA A 79 13.11 -7.16 0.60
CA ALA A 79 13.36 -7.38 2.03
C ALA A 79 13.48 -8.87 2.34
N VAL A 80 14.50 -9.22 3.13
CA VAL A 80 14.69 -10.57 3.67
C VAL A 80 14.92 -10.50 5.17
N ASN A 81 14.54 -11.56 5.87
CA ASN A 81 14.78 -11.66 7.30
C ASN A 81 16.29 -11.88 7.56
N PRO A 82 16.96 -11.09 8.42
CA PRO A 82 18.38 -11.28 8.74
C PRO A 82 18.69 -12.64 9.36
N TYR A 83 17.70 -13.28 9.99
CA TYR A 83 17.83 -14.60 10.62
C TYR A 83 17.44 -15.75 9.69
N ASP A 84 17.18 -15.47 8.40
CA ASP A 84 16.97 -16.51 7.40
C ASP A 84 18.30 -16.83 6.70
N ASP A 85 18.97 -17.89 7.15
CA ASP A 85 20.28 -18.34 6.63
C ASP A 85 20.29 -18.62 5.13
N ARG A 86 19.12 -18.87 4.51
CA ARG A 86 19.00 -19.06 3.05
C ARG A 86 19.35 -17.78 2.29
N TYR A 87 19.00 -16.62 2.86
CA TYR A 87 19.01 -15.33 2.14
C TYR A 87 19.82 -14.22 2.81
N SER A 88 20.17 -14.35 4.10
CA SER A 88 20.90 -13.33 4.88
C SER A 88 22.21 -12.89 4.19
N LYS A 89 22.90 -13.82 3.52
CA LYS A 89 24.12 -13.56 2.73
C LYS A 89 23.95 -12.59 1.55
N TYR A 90 22.72 -12.32 1.12
CA TYR A 90 22.43 -11.39 0.02
C TYR A 90 22.10 -9.97 0.49
N ILE A 91 21.96 -9.74 1.80
CA ILE A 91 21.70 -8.40 2.35
C ILE A 91 22.82 -7.44 1.92
N GLY A 92 22.44 -6.26 1.43
CA GLY A 92 23.35 -5.26 0.89
C GLY A 92 23.75 -5.47 -0.57
N ARG A 93 23.44 -6.64 -1.17
CA ARG A 93 23.54 -6.84 -2.63
C ARG A 93 22.33 -6.24 -3.33
N GLN A 94 22.33 -6.30 -4.66
CA GLN A 94 21.23 -5.83 -5.50
C GLN A 94 20.64 -6.97 -6.31
N VAL A 95 19.36 -6.84 -6.67
CA VAL A 95 18.70 -7.68 -7.66
C VAL A 95 18.28 -6.86 -8.87
N ILE A 96 18.04 -7.56 -9.98
CA ILE A 96 17.49 -6.99 -11.20
C ILE A 96 15.98 -7.25 -11.20
N VAL A 97 15.19 -6.19 -11.32
CA VAL A 97 13.73 -6.27 -11.40
C VAL A 97 13.34 -6.84 -12.78
N PRO A 98 12.53 -7.91 -12.84
CA PRO A 98 12.09 -8.51 -14.10
C PRO A 98 11.40 -7.49 -15.02
N GLN A 99 11.55 -7.64 -16.34
CA GLN A 99 10.86 -6.84 -17.35
C GLN A 99 11.04 -5.30 -17.25
N THR A 100 12.09 -4.82 -16.60
CA THR A 100 12.38 -3.37 -16.42
C THR A 100 13.66 -2.90 -17.13
N PHE A 101 14.11 -3.60 -18.17
CA PHE A 101 15.37 -3.29 -18.89
C PHE A 101 16.61 -3.17 -17.97
N GLY A 102 16.67 -3.97 -16.90
CA GLY A 102 17.85 -4.01 -16.04
C GLY A 102 17.82 -3.06 -14.84
N ARG A 103 16.64 -2.66 -14.34
CA ARG A 103 16.55 -1.83 -13.12
C ARG A 103 17.06 -2.60 -11.91
N HIS A 104 18.03 -2.02 -11.20
CA HIS A 104 18.59 -2.62 -9.99
C HIS A 104 17.92 -2.05 -8.74
N ILE A 105 17.65 -2.91 -7.76
CA ILE A 105 17.13 -2.52 -6.44
C ILE A 105 17.91 -3.24 -5.34
N PRO A 106 18.12 -2.61 -4.17
CA PRO A 106 18.84 -3.22 -3.05
C PRO A 106 18.06 -4.34 -2.38
N ILE A 107 18.79 -5.27 -1.79
CA ILE A 107 18.28 -6.26 -0.84
C ILE A 107 18.54 -5.72 0.58
N ILE A 108 17.46 -5.48 1.32
CA ILE A 108 17.48 -4.91 2.65
C ILE A 108 17.16 -5.96 3.71
N SER A 109 17.61 -5.70 4.94
CA SER A 109 17.25 -6.50 6.09
C SER A 109 15.96 -5.98 6.72
N ASP A 110 14.98 -6.85 6.91
CA ASP A 110 13.80 -6.55 7.72
C ASP A 110 13.39 -7.77 8.56
N LYS A 111 13.44 -7.61 9.89
CA LYS A 111 13.07 -8.64 10.87
C LYS A 111 11.57 -8.96 10.87
N HIS A 112 10.74 -8.10 10.28
CA HIS A 112 9.30 -8.29 10.19
C HIS A 112 8.88 -9.19 9.01
N VAL A 113 9.81 -9.48 8.09
CA VAL A 113 9.57 -10.46 7.03
C VAL A 113 9.43 -11.85 7.65
N ASP A 114 8.29 -12.48 7.42
CA ASP A 114 8.04 -13.86 7.81
C ASP A 114 8.82 -14.80 6.89
N LYS A 115 9.77 -15.56 7.46
CA LYS A 115 10.61 -16.53 6.75
C LYS A 115 9.82 -17.74 6.22
N ASP A 116 8.67 -18.03 6.83
CA ASP A 116 7.86 -19.22 6.55
C ASP A 116 6.70 -18.90 5.58
N PHE A 117 6.33 -17.62 5.41
CA PHE A 117 5.34 -17.20 4.43
C PHE A 117 5.91 -17.10 3.01
N GLY A 118 5.26 -17.76 2.05
CA GLY A 118 5.66 -17.77 0.65
C GLY A 118 7.07 -18.32 0.48
N THR A 119 8.04 -17.43 0.22
CA THR A 119 9.46 -17.78 0.09
C THR A 119 10.35 -17.19 1.20
N GLY A 120 9.82 -16.36 2.09
CA GLY A 120 10.65 -15.57 3.03
C GLY A 120 11.35 -14.37 2.38
N VAL A 121 11.03 -14.05 1.12
CA VAL A 121 11.54 -12.91 0.37
C VAL A 121 10.39 -12.02 -0.05
N LEU A 122 10.35 -10.80 0.48
CA LEU A 122 9.30 -9.82 0.25
C LEU A 122 9.75 -8.76 -0.76
N LYS A 123 8.95 -8.50 -1.79
CA LYS A 123 9.14 -7.31 -2.63
C LYS A 123 8.57 -6.08 -1.92
N ILE A 124 9.27 -4.95 -2.00
CA ILE A 124 8.84 -3.69 -1.41
C ILE A 124 8.41 -2.74 -2.53
N SER A 125 7.11 -2.46 -2.65
CA SER A 125 6.50 -1.59 -3.67
C SER A 125 5.78 -0.40 -3.03
N PRO A 126 6.51 0.64 -2.57
CA PRO A 126 5.96 1.69 -1.71
C PRO A 126 4.88 2.56 -2.32
N GLY A 127 4.69 2.49 -3.64
CA GLY A 127 3.60 3.17 -4.33
C GLY A 127 2.25 2.47 -4.22
N HIS A 128 2.20 1.20 -3.77
CA HIS A 128 1.05 0.30 -3.92
C HIS A 128 0.72 -0.55 -2.69
N ASP A 129 1.44 -0.40 -1.59
CA ASP A 129 1.16 -1.07 -0.31
C ASP A 129 1.49 -0.16 0.88
N HIS A 130 0.62 -0.16 1.90
CA HIS A 130 0.71 0.75 3.05
C HIS A 130 1.92 0.42 3.94
N ASN A 131 2.24 -0.85 4.16
CA ASN A 131 3.38 -1.24 4.98
C ASN A 131 4.69 -0.91 4.25
N ASP A 132 4.75 -1.19 2.95
CA ASP A 132 5.88 -0.83 2.10
C ASP A 132 6.11 0.69 2.06
N TYR A 133 5.03 1.47 1.98
CA TYR A 133 5.07 2.93 2.02
C TYR A 133 5.68 3.43 3.32
N LEU A 134 5.23 2.94 4.48
CA LEU A 134 5.75 3.34 5.78
C LEU A 134 7.21 2.92 5.96
N LEU A 135 7.57 1.71 5.52
CA LEU A 135 8.95 1.23 5.55
C LEU A 135 9.86 2.09 4.67
N ALA A 136 9.43 2.41 3.45
CA ALA A 136 10.17 3.28 2.53
C ALA A 136 10.39 4.67 3.10
N ARG A 137 9.36 5.27 3.71
CA ARG A 137 9.47 6.56 4.39
C ARG A 137 10.48 6.53 5.53
N LYS A 138 10.51 5.45 6.31
CA LYS A 138 11.44 5.27 7.43
C LYS A 138 12.89 5.09 6.96
N LEU A 139 13.10 4.37 5.86
CA LEU A 139 14.43 4.04 5.34
C LEU A 139 14.93 5.01 4.26
N GLY A 140 14.09 5.95 3.81
CA GLY A 140 14.41 6.86 2.71
C GLY A 140 14.44 6.17 1.34
N LEU A 141 13.68 5.08 1.15
CA LEU A 141 13.56 4.42 -0.16
C LEU A 141 12.71 5.29 -1.11
N PRO A 142 12.99 5.24 -2.42
CA PRO A 142 12.14 5.89 -3.42
C PRO A 142 10.71 5.37 -3.34
N ILE A 143 9.74 6.20 -3.74
CA ILE A 143 8.34 5.82 -3.82
C ILE A 143 7.94 5.92 -5.29
N LEU A 144 7.80 4.77 -5.94
CA LEU A 144 7.46 4.67 -7.36
C LEU A 144 6.01 4.26 -7.54
N ASN A 145 5.18 5.19 -8.02
CA ASN A 145 3.83 4.89 -8.45
C ASN A 145 3.85 4.33 -9.88
N VAL A 146 3.13 3.23 -10.12
CA VAL A 146 3.05 2.55 -11.43
C VAL A 146 1.67 2.61 -12.06
N MET A 147 0.69 3.18 -11.37
CA MET A 147 -0.70 3.24 -11.84
C MET A 147 -1.12 4.69 -12.07
N ASN A 148 -1.85 4.89 -13.16
CA ASN A 148 -2.66 6.08 -13.35
C ASN A 148 -3.88 6.04 -12.42
N LYS A 149 -4.58 7.17 -12.31
CA LYS A 149 -5.75 7.28 -11.45
C LYS A 149 -6.91 6.36 -11.90
N ASP A 150 -6.97 5.95 -13.16
CA ASP A 150 -7.96 5.01 -13.71
C ASP A 150 -7.61 3.53 -13.49
N GLY A 151 -6.46 3.25 -12.87
CA GLY A 151 -5.99 1.88 -12.63
C GLY A 151 -5.28 1.25 -13.83
N THR A 152 -5.06 1.99 -14.91
CA THR A 152 -4.11 1.59 -15.97
C THR A 152 -2.68 1.79 -15.50
N LEU A 153 -1.72 1.09 -16.08
CA LEU A 153 -0.30 1.30 -15.77
C LEU A 153 0.23 2.57 -16.45
N ASN A 154 1.17 3.25 -15.81
CA ASN A 154 1.84 4.44 -16.32
C ASN A 154 3.22 4.12 -16.92
N ASP A 155 3.97 5.15 -17.29
CA ASP A 155 5.28 5.02 -17.97
C ASP A 155 6.35 4.29 -17.16
N VAL A 156 6.21 4.20 -15.83
CA VAL A 156 7.13 3.41 -14.99
C VAL A 156 7.06 1.92 -15.36
N ALA A 157 5.92 1.45 -15.87
CA ALA A 157 5.75 0.08 -16.34
C ALA A 157 6.27 -0.15 -17.78
N GLY A 158 6.85 0.87 -18.42
CA GLY A 158 7.47 0.74 -19.74
C GLY A 158 6.51 0.24 -20.81
N LEU A 159 6.79 -0.94 -21.37
CA LEU A 159 5.99 -1.58 -22.45
C LEU A 159 4.55 -1.93 -22.03
N TYR A 160 4.23 -1.83 -20.75
CA TYR A 160 2.91 -2.08 -20.20
C TYR A 160 2.11 -0.79 -19.96
N SER A 161 2.70 0.39 -20.22
CA SER A 161 2.01 1.68 -20.07
C SER A 161 0.71 1.70 -20.88
N GLY A 162 -0.36 2.19 -20.26
CA GLY A 162 -1.72 2.25 -20.82
C GLY A 162 -2.56 0.98 -20.69
N MET A 163 -2.00 -0.15 -20.25
CA MET A 163 -2.79 -1.38 -20.03
C MET A 163 -3.54 -1.34 -18.71
N ASP A 164 -4.76 -1.90 -18.67
CA ASP A 164 -5.41 -2.18 -17.39
C ASP A 164 -4.56 -3.13 -16.55
N ARG A 165 -4.47 -2.88 -15.24
CA ARG A 165 -3.63 -3.64 -14.31
C ARG A 165 -3.89 -5.15 -14.31
N PHE A 166 -5.13 -5.59 -14.52
CA PHE A 166 -5.46 -7.02 -14.54
C PHE A 166 -5.06 -7.67 -15.88
N GLU A 167 -5.12 -6.92 -16.98
CA GLU A 167 -4.60 -7.35 -18.28
C GLU A 167 -3.07 -7.39 -18.26
N ALA A 168 -2.43 -6.35 -17.72
CA ALA A 168 -1.00 -6.27 -17.53
C ALA A 168 -0.48 -7.44 -16.66
N ARG A 169 -1.20 -7.79 -15.59
CA ARG A 169 -0.90 -8.97 -14.75
C ARG A 169 -0.83 -10.25 -15.58
N LYS A 170 -1.82 -10.51 -16.44
CA LYS A 170 -1.87 -11.71 -17.28
C LYS A 170 -0.74 -11.74 -18.29
N LYS A 171 -0.52 -10.63 -18.99
CA LYS A 171 0.55 -10.48 -19.98
C LYS A 171 1.93 -10.65 -19.35
N LEU A 172 2.17 -9.99 -18.23
CA LEU A 172 3.41 -10.06 -17.47
C LEU A 172 3.72 -11.49 -17.04
N TRP A 173 2.73 -12.21 -16.52
CA TRP A 173 2.93 -13.61 -16.14
C TRP A 173 3.32 -14.48 -17.35
N ALA A 174 2.67 -14.30 -18.50
CA ALA A 174 3.03 -15.01 -19.73
C ALA A 174 4.48 -14.76 -20.14
N GLU A 175 4.92 -13.50 -20.18
CA GLU A 175 6.30 -13.15 -20.54
C GLU A 175 7.32 -13.65 -19.50
N LEU A 176 6.97 -13.66 -18.21
CA LEU A 176 7.81 -14.24 -17.16
C LEU A 176 7.96 -15.77 -17.34
N MET A 177 6.94 -16.46 -17.82
CA MET A 177 7.04 -17.89 -18.17
C MET A 177 7.97 -18.10 -19.37
N GLU A 178 7.82 -17.32 -20.43
CA GLU A 178 8.66 -17.41 -21.63
C GLU A 178 10.15 -17.15 -21.31
N THR A 179 10.43 -16.23 -20.38
CA THR A 179 11.80 -15.90 -19.94
C THR A 179 12.34 -16.81 -18.84
N GLY A 180 11.55 -17.79 -18.36
CA GLY A 180 11.94 -18.72 -17.29
C GLY A 180 12.10 -18.06 -15.91
N LEU A 181 11.56 -16.86 -15.73
CA LEU A 181 11.55 -16.11 -14.47
C LEU A 181 10.31 -16.42 -13.62
N ALA A 182 9.24 -16.93 -14.20
CA ALA A 182 8.12 -17.51 -13.46
C ALA A 182 8.51 -18.89 -12.90
N VAL A 183 8.29 -19.10 -11.59
CA VAL A 183 8.56 -20.38 -10.92
C VAL A 183 7.30 -21.23 -10.87
N LYS A 184 6.25 -20.69 -10.23
CA LYS A 184 4.94 -21.35 -10.07
C LYS A 184 3.87 -20.33 -9.76
N MET A 185 2.63 -20.72 -10.01
CA MET A 185 1.42 -20.00 -9.60
C MET A 185 0.55 -20.97 -8.82
N GLU A 186 0.21 -20.64 -7.57
CA GLU A 186 -0.58 -21.52 -6.70
C GLU A 186 -1.88 -20.84 -6.27
N PRO A 187 -3.00 -21.58 -6.16
CA PRO A 187 -4.25 -21.02 -5.66
C PRO A 187 -4.08 -20.42 -4.26
N HIS A 188 -4.64 -19.24 -4.04
CA HIS A 188 -4.55 -18.54 -2.77
C HIS A 188 -5.82 -17.70 -2.52
N THR A 189 -6.33 -17.71 -1.30
CA THR A 189 -7.46 -16.85 -0.91
C THR A 189 -6.96 -15.43 -0.69
N LEU A 190 -7.50 -14.50 -1.46
CA LEU A 190 -7.17 -13.08 -1.37
C LEU A 190 -8.21 -12.36 -0.52
N ARG A 191 -7.76 -11.38 0.28
CA ARG A 191 -8.63 -10.43 0.96
C ARG A 191 -8.61 -9.11 0.19
N VAL A 192 -9.55 -8.95 -0.73
CA VAL A 192 -9.57 -7.85 -1.71
C VAL A 192 -10.32 -6.64 -1.14
N PRO A 193 -9.69 -5.44 -1.07
CA PRO A 193 -10.39 -4.23 -0.66
C PRO A 193 -11.27 -3.72 -1.80
N ARG A 194 -12.55 -3.47 -1.52
CA ARG A 194 -13.52 -2.94 -2.48
C ARG A 194 -14.25 -1.72 -1.94
N SER A 195 -14.61 -0.85 -2.86
CA SER A 195 -15.42 0.34 -2.59
C SER A 195 -16.82 -0.07 -2.16
N GLN A 196 -17.28 0.39 -1.00
CA GLN A 196 -18.66 0.15 -0.54
C GLN A 196 -19.70 0.68 -1.53
N ARG A 197 -19.43 1.80 -2.20
CA ARG A 197 -20.38 2.46 -3.11
C ARG A 197 -20.39 1.87 -4.50
N GLY A 198 -19.19 1.60 -5.04
CA GLY A 198 -19.03 1.26 -6.47
C GLY A 198 -18.68 -0.21 -6.74
N GLY A 199 -18.28 -0.95 -5.70
CA GLY A 199 -17.88 -2.36 -5.76
C GLY A 199 -16.52 -2.62 -6.42
N GLU A 200 -15.88 -1.62 -7.00
CA GLU A 200 -14.55 -1.77 -7.61
C GLU A 200 -13.46 -2.06 -6.57
N VAL A 201 -12.39 -2.71 -7.03
CA VAL A 201 -11.18 -2.90 -6.23
C VAL A 201 -10.51 -1.56 -5.97
N ILE A 202 -10.25 -1.30 -4.69
CA ILE A 202 -9.55 -0.11 -4.21
C ILE A 202 -8.04 -0.28 -4.41
N GLU A 203 -7.40 0.77 -4.90
CA GLU A 203 -5.96 0.81 -5.11
C GLU A 203 -5.28 1.69 -4.07
N PRO A 204 -4.26 1.22 -3.35
CA PRO A 204 -3.40 2.10 -2.58
C PRO A 204 -2.64 3.01 -3.55
N LEU A 205 -2.79 4.32 -3.40
CA LEU A 205 -2.18 5.31 -4.27
C LEU A 205 -1.59 6.44 -3.45
N VAL A 206 -0.35 6.84 -3.75
CA VAL A 206 0.25 8.02 -3.12
C VAL A 206 -0.32 9.27 -3.78
N SER A 207 -1.04 10.07 -3.00
CA SER A 207 -1.72 11.27 -3.48
C SER A 207 -1.46 12.45 -2.55
N LYS A 208 -1.37 13.65 -3.13
CA LYS A 208 -1.19 14.90 -2.37
C LYS A 208 -2.55 15.42 -1.94
N GLN A 209 -2.78 15.45 -0.64
CA GLN A 209 -4.11 15.59 -0.05
C GLN A 209 -4.08 16.44 1.21
N TRP A 210 -5.25 16.92 1.61
CA TRP A 210 -5.44 17.68 2.84
C TRP A 210 -5.86 16.75 3.97
N PHE A 211 -5.16 16.89 5.10
CA PHE A 211 -5.31 16.05 6.27
C PHE A 211 -5.63 16.91 7.49
N VAL A 212 -6.47 16.36 8.37
CA VAL A 212 -6.74 16.93 9.69
C VAL A 212 -6.01 16.12 10.74
N THR A 213 -5.20 16.76 11.58
CA THR A 213 -4.58 16.13 12.75
C THR A 213 -5.66 15.84 13.79
N MET A 214 -6.01 14.55 13.92
CA MET A 214 -7.18 14.13 14.68
C MET A 214 -6.94 13.95 16.18
N GLU A 215 -5.71 13.66 16.61
CA GLU A 215 -5.37 13.39 18.01
C GLU A 215 -5.91 14.44 19.01
N PRO A 216 -5.62 15.76 18.87
CA PRO A 216 -6.12 16.77 19.82
C PRO A 216 -7.64 17.00 19.72
N LEU A 217 -8.26 16.64 18.59
CA LEU A 217 -9.72 16.73 18.42
C LEU A 217 -10.41 15.54 19.09
N ALA A 218 -9.81 14.35 18.96
CA ALA A 218 -10.30 13.12 19.55
C ALA A 218 -10.22 13.16 21.09
N GLU A 219 -9.12 13.69 21.65
CA GLU A 219 -8.94 13.87 23.09
C GLU A 219 -10.06 14.72 23.70
N LYS A 220 -10.34 15.91 23.14
CA LYS A 220 -11.44 16.77 23.62
C LYS A 220 -12.80 16.09 23.55
N ALA A 221 -13.04 15.31 22.50
CA ALA A 221 -14.29 14.56 22.33
C ALA A 221 -14.40 13.36 23.28
N LEU A 222 -13.27 12.82 23.77
CA LEU A 222 -13.25 11.79 24.81
C LEU A 222 -13.52 12.41 26.18
N GLU A 223 -12.83 13.50 26.51
CA GLU A 223 -13.03 14.24 27.77
C GLU A 223 -14.49 14.69 27.96
N ALA A 224 -15.15 15.14 26.89
CA ALA A 224 -16.56 15.54 26.95
C ALA A 224 -17.49 14.37 27.30
N VAL A 225 -17.19 13.16 26.85
CA VAL A 225 -17.95 11.94 27.19
C VAL A 225 -17.64 11.53 28.64
N ASP A 226 -16.36 11.48 28.98
CA ASP A 226 -15.91 11.03 30.31
C ASP A 226 -16.40 11.94 31.44
N ASN A 227 -16.49 13.25 31.19
CA ASN A 227 -17.00 14.23 32.14
C ASN A 227 -18.54 14.39 32.13
N GLY A 228 -19.26 13.58 31.35
CA GLY A 228 -20.73 13.63 31.25
C GLY A 228 -21.28 14.86 30.52
N GLY A 229 -20.43 15.62 29.83
CA GLY A 229 -20.85 16.73 28.95
C GLY A 229 -21.51 16.27 27.64
N LEU A 230 -21.38 14.99 27.31
CA LEU A 230 -22.04 14.31 26.20
C LEU A 230 -22.51 12.92 26.63
N THR A 231 -23.82 12.66 26.59
CA THR A 231 -24.40 11.33 26.86
C THR A 231 -24.65 10.59 25.55
N ILE A 232 -24.10 9.38 25.40
CA ILE A 232 -24.30 8.56 24.19
C ILE A 232 -25.38 7.53 24.47
N LEU A 233 -26.51 7.63 23.75
CA LEU A 233 -27.60 6.67 23.85
C LEU A 233 -27.65 5.76 22.62
N PRO A 234 -27.81 4.44 22.79
CA PRO A 234 -27.83 3.67 24.05
C PRO A 234 -26.47 3.58 24.78
N GLU A 235 -26.47 3.52 26.13
CA GLU A 235 -25.26 3.50 27.00
C GLU A 235 -24.21 2.45 26.60
N ARG A 236 -24.63 1.31 26.02
CA ARG A 236 -23.68 0.28 25.55
C ARG A 236 -22.66 0.81 24.53
N PHE A 237 -22.98 1.88 23.80
CA PHE A 237 -22.08 2.49 22.82
C PHE A 237 -21.03 3.41 23.45
N GLU A 238 -21.18 3.80 24.72
CA GLU A 238 -20.17 4.56 25.46
C GLU A 238 -18.86 3.78 25.61
N LYS A 239 -18.90 2.44 25.60
CA LYS A 239 -17.69 1.60 25.62
C LYS A 239 -17.12 1.28 24.23
N VAL A 240 -17.92 1.50 23.17
CA VAL A 240 -17.56 1.19 21.78
C VAL A 240 -16.86 2.40 21.13
N CYS A 241 -17.37 3.61 21.36
CA CYS A 241 -16.79 4.84 20.82
C CYS A 241 -15.34 5.08 21.26
N PRO A 242 -14.96 4.97 22.55
CA PRO A 242 -13.57 5.15 23.00
C PRO A 242 -12.62 4.07 22.50
N LYS A 243 -13.07 2.81 22.36
CA LYS A 243 -12.26 1.71 21.85
C LYS A 243 -11.92 1.87 20.36
N HIS A 244 -12.85 2.36 19.54
CA HIS A 244 -12.55 2.76 18.16
C HIS A 244 -11.66 4.02 18.11
N LYS A 245 -11.71 4.89 19.13
CA LYS A 245 -10.90 6.12 19.19
C LYS A 245 -9.42 5.86 19.44
N ASN A 246 -9.03 4.93 20.32
CA ASN A 246 -7.62 4.71 20.65
C ASN A 246 -6.80 3.97 19.56
N SER A 247 -7.40 3.04 18.82
CA SER A 247 -6.70 2.29 17.76
C SER A 247 -6.82 2.93 16.38
N SER A 248 -7.93 3.59 16.09
CA SER A 248 -8.20 4.11 14.75
C SER A 248 -7.77 5.58 14.60
N PHE A 249 -7.99 6.46 15.60
CA PHE A 249 -7.67 7.90 15.45
C PHE A 249 -6.19 8.26 15.57
N ARG A 250 -5.35 7.39 16.15
CA ARG A 250 -3.90 7.58 16.16
C ARG A 250 -3.26 7.46 14.76
N TYR A 251 -3.98 6.88 13.80
CA TYR A 251 -3.52 6.69 12.42
C TYR A 251 -4.47 7.29 11.38
N LEU A 252 -5.69 7.67 11.76
CA LEU A 252 -6.62 8.41 10.91
C LEU A 252 -6.25 9.89 10.90
N ASN A 253 -5.44 10.28 9.93
CA ASN A 253 -5.66 11.59 9.34
C ASN A 253 -7.01 11.53 8.61
N ALA A 254 -8.01 12.28 9.08
CA ALA A 254 -9.27 12.36 8.36
C ALA A 254 -9.05 13.11 7.04
N PHE A 255 -9.44 12.46 5.95
CA PHE A 255 -9.32 13.00 4.61
C PHE A 255 -10.36 14.09 4.36
N PHE A 256 -9.92 15.26 3.91
CA PHE A 256 -10.82 16.23 3.29
C PHE A 256 -10.70 16.11 1.78
N VAL A 257 -11.77 15.63 1.10
CA VAL A 257 -11.91 15.82 -0.35
C VAL A 257 -12.19 17.30 -0.57
N ALA A 258 -11.15 18.12 -0.61
CA ALA A 258 -11.22 19.51 -1.02
C ALA A 258 -10.91 19.65 -2.52
N SER A 259 -11.20 18.62 -3.34
CA SER A 259 -10.94 18.70 -4.79
C SER A 259 -11.84 19.71 -5.51
N ASP A 260 -12.95 20.10 -4.89
CA ASP A 260 -14.00 20.90 -5.54
C ASP A 260 -14.21 22.28 -4.90
N PHE A 261 -13.30 22.72 -4.00
CA PHE A 261 -13.45 23.98 -3.26
C PHE A 261 -12.45 25.08 -3.64
N PHE A 262 -11.64 24.88 -4.69
CA PHE A 262 -10.77 25.91 -5.26
C PHE A 262 -10.76 25.87 -6.78
#